data_AF-A0A9D6CUZ5-F1
#
_entry.id   AF-A0A9D6CUZ5-F1
#
_cell.length_a   1.000
_cell.length_b   1.000
_cell.length_c   1.000
_cell.angle_alpha   90.00
_cell.angle_beta   90.00
_cell.angle_gamma   90.00
#
_symmetry.space_group_name_H-M   'P 1'
#
loop_
_entity.id
_entity.type
_entity.pdbx_description
1 polymer ?
#
loop_
_entity_poly.entity_id
_entity_poly.type
_entity_poly.pdbx_seq_one_letter_code
_entity_poly.pdbx_strand_id
1 'polypeptide(L)'
;MRRLILVTSRQPLLGLYRGLYRAAAVAAARFVGRDPGVLSVYVRRGLAKGETVPGISDIDLAVITDPSDPGANDRALARYQRAKRLLPLLDESPEILDRPTLSANCSTTRHRYRLAEGRQTWQVLYGADDRAALPAAEAGSLQSSLYQELRYWWTLFNWQILRPGEARWDPVVRNAVCYKVVVELFKVRLALLEGTLLFGRREVLARVGPSLDEAERAMAERLRRMADQRFLRDDPTLLEDCFALVLRLLDRLHARLMHSPHFAGPAPLPVRVDGPRREWFWPPERERFLQSFLSEADRVAPGAFGSAYVVKGCDFPIHDFGLLLEPLPGSWPSVGQTMRLREARLSADQAHADRFHVYLLLEHCALQIDVDDRRGGWESTLRSVLSPFANPDVFAALAEPESLLRGAPRAPAPGAGWSPALAEMTHERRLAHEAKLLDSDAIRGWGAHGPLATALQLRLLEESAAGGELHYPLTAWALQRALQGRNGAAPEAVTRLLSPLAEGFDQANHNPAAARNALQWLVPAQ
;
A
#
# COMPACT_ATOMS: atom_id res chain seq x y z
N MET A 1 -7.25 -15.96 -27.21
CA MET A 1 -5.77 -15.94 -27.31
C MET A 1 -5.06 -16.45 -26.05
N ARG A 2 -5.24 -15.83 -24.86
CA ARG A 2 -4.56 -16.21 -23.60
C ARG A 2 -4.58 -17.71 -23.29
N ARG A 3 -5.78 -18.32 -23.25
CA ARG A 3 -5.94 -19.76 -22.98
C ARG A 3 -5.21 -20.64 -23.99
N LEU A 4 -5.22 -20.29 -25.28
CA LEU A 4 -4.49 -21.02 -26.32
C LEU A 4 -2.99 -21.00 -26.03
N ILE A 5 -2.41 -19.83 -25.77
CA ILE A 5 -0.99 -19.68 -25.42
C ILE A 5 -0.64 -20.52 -24.19
N LEU A 6 -1.48 -20.50 -23.16
CA LEU A 6 -1.23 -21.28 -21.95
C LEU A 6 -1.29 -22.79 -22.21
N VAL A 7 -2.29 -23.27 -22.96
CA VAL A 7 -2.44 -24.68 -23.35
C VAL A 7 -1.23 -25.15 -24.16
N THR A 8 -0.74 -24.33 -25.09
CA THR A 8 0.42 -24.65 -25.93
C THR A 8 1.76 -24.37 -25.26
N SER A 9 1.81 -23.68 -24.11
CA SER A 9 3.05 -23.33 -23.37
C SER A 9 3.73 -24.52 -22.65
N ARG A 10 3.75 -25.67 -23.32
CA ARG A 10 4.41 -26.93 -22.91
C ARG A 10 5.67 -27.16 -23.75
N GLN A 11 6.55 -28.05 -23.31
CA GLN A 11 7.74 -28.38 -24.11
C GLN A 11 7.32 -29.04 -25.44
N PRO A 12 7.96 -28.69 -26.58
CA PRO A 12 9.08 -27.76 -26.73
C PRO A 12 8.69 -26.28 -26.90
N LEU A 13 7.41 -25.98 -27.18
CA LEU A 13 6.90 -24.62 -27.47
C LEU A 13 7.12 -23.61 -26.33
N LEU A 14 7.24 -24.06 -25.09
CA LEU A 14 7.60 -23.20 -23.97
C LEU A 14 8.93 -22.47 -24.19
N GLY A 15 9.94 -23.17 -24.72
CA GLY A 15 11.23 -22.57 -25.08
C GLY A 15 11.05 -21.45 -26.11
N LEU A 16 10.23 -21.71 -27.13
CA LEU A 16 9.90 -20.73 -28.16
C LEU A 16 9.21 -19.49 -27.57
N TYR A 17 8.16 -19.66 -26.76
CA TYR A 17 7.47 -18.52 -26.15
C TYR A 17 8.39 -17.69 -25.25
N ARG A 18 9.24 -18.33 -24.43
CA ARG A 18 10.23 -17.61 -23.61
C ARG A 18 11.26 -16.88 -24.46
N GLY A 19 11.69 -17.48 -25.56
CA GLY A 19 12.54 -16.83 -26.56
C GLY A 19 11.89 -15.57 -27.14
N LEU A 20 10.60 -15.63 -27.50
CA LEU A 20 9.84 -14.48 -28.00
C LEU A 20 9.72 -13.37 -26.95
N TYR A 21 9.46 -13.69 -25.69
CA TYR A 21 9.44 -12.71 -24.60
C TYR A 21 10.81 -12.03 -24.43
N ARG A 22 11.90 -12.80 -24.45
CA ARG A 22 13.25 -12.25 -24.36
C ARG A 22 13.59 -11.38 -25.56
N ALA A 23 13.23 -11.80 -26.77
CA ALA A 23 13.42 -11.01 -27.98
C ALA A 23 12.64 -9.69 -27.94
N ALA A 24 11.37 -9.73 -27.49
CA ALA A 24 10.55 -8.54 -27.29
C ALA A 24 11.17 -7.58 -26.25
N ALA A 25 11.63 -8.10 -25.11
CA ALA A 25 12.30 -7.29 -24.09
C ALA A 25 13.58 -6.62 -24.60
N VAL A 26 14.44 -7.36 -25.33
CA VAL A 26 15.66 -6.81 -25.94
C VAL A 26 15.32 -5.77 -27.01
N ALA A 27 14.31 -6.01 -27.84
CA ALA A 27 13.88 -5.05 -28.87
C ALA A 27 13.35 -3.76 -28.24
N ALA A 28 12.51 -3.86 -27.20
CA ALA A 28 12.01 -2.72 -26.45
C ALA A 28 13.14 -1.96 -25.77
N ALA A 29 14.05 -2.66 -25.08
CA ALA A 29 15.20 -2.04 -24.41
C ALA A 29 16.11 -1.28 -25.39
N ARG A 30 16.44 -1.87 -26.54
CA ARG A 30 17.21 -1.21 -27.59
C ARG A 30 16.45 -0.02 -28.20
N PHE A 31 15.14 -0.12 -28.36
CA PHE A 31 14.34 0.99 -28.89
C PHE A 31 14.30 2.17 -27.93
N VAL A 32 14.07 1.93 -26.63
CA VAL A 32 14.07 2.95 -25.58
C VAL A 32 15.47 3.54 -25.40
N GLY A 33 16.50 2.69 -25.29
CA GLY A 33 17.90 3.07 -25.10
C GLY A 33 18.55 3.87 -26.23
N ARG A 34 17.88 4.03 -27.37
CA ARG A 34 18.36 4.95 -28.43
C ARG A 34 18.26 6.43 -28.07
N ASP A 35 17.52 6.80 -27.03
CA ASP A 35 17.54 8.17 -26.54
C ASP A 35 18.89 8.45 -25.83
N PRO A 36 19.62 9.52 -26.19
CA PRO A 36 20.90 9.84 -25.56
C PRO A 36 20.83 10.05 -24.05
N GLY A 37 19.66 10.42 -23.52
CA GLY A 37 19.43 10.59 -22.08
C GLY A 37 19.15 9.27 -21.34
N VAL A 38 19.08 8.12 -22.02
CA VAL A 38 18.92 6.80 -21.39
C VAL A 38 20.28 6.14 -21.18
N LEU A 39 20.65 5.95 -19.92
CA LEU A 39 21.93 5.36 -19.51
C LEU A 39 21.90 3.84 -19.51
N SER A 40 20.82 3.24 -19.02
CA SER A 40 20.67 1.79 -18.96
C SER A 40 19.22 1.34 -18.96
N VAL A 41 18.98 0.11 -19.42
CA VAL A 41 17.67 -0.54 -19.38
C VAL A 41 17.81 -1.95 -18.84
N TYR A 42 17.00 -2.28 -17.84
CA TYR A 42 16.96 -3.58 -17.19
C TYR A 42 15.64 -4.28 -17.48
N VAL A 43 15.70 -5.61 -17.61
CA VAL A 43 14.53 -6.46 -17.41
C VAL A 43 14.46 -6.91 -15.97
N ARG A 44 13.25 -6.99 -15.42
CA ARG A 44 12.99 -7.30 -14.01
C ARG A 44 12.11 -8.53 -13.83
N ARG A 45 11.87 -8.87 -12.56
CA ARG A 45 10.87 -9.83 -12.08
C ARG A 45 10.87 -11.15 -12.85
N GLY A 46 9.70 -11.60 -13.31
CA GLY A 46 9.51 -12.97 -13.82
C GLY A 46 10.42 -13.31 -14.99
N LEU A 47 10.64 -12.37 -15.92
CA LEU A 47 11.51 -12.61 -17.07
C LEU A 47 12.99 -12.67 -16.67
N ALA A 48 13.44 -11.76 -15.80
CA ALA A 48 14.82 -11.75 -15.32
C ALA A 48 15.18 -13.01 -14.48
N LYS A 49 14.19 -13.60 -13.79
CA LYS A 49 14.33 -14.83 -12.99
C LYS A 49 14.08 -16.13 -13.76
N GLY A 50 13.66 -16.06 -15.04
CA GLY A 50 13.28 -17.24 -15.81
C GLY A 50 11.95 -17.89 -15.39
N GLU A 51 11.12 -17.16 -14.62
CA GLU A 51 9.82 -17.59 -14.09
C GLU A 51 8.63 -17.13 -14.95
N THR A 52 8.88 -16.58 -16.14
CA THR A 52 7.81 -16.13 -17.05
C THR A 52 6.82 -17.25 -17.37
N VAL A 53 5.53 -16.91 -17.26
CA VAL A 53 4.39 -17.73 -17.67
C VAL A 53 3.75 -17.07 -18.89
N PRO A 54 4.03 -17.57 -20.12
CA PRO A 54 3.54 -16.95 -21.35
C PRO A 54 2.02 -16.77 -21.35
N GLY A 55 1.56 -15.56 -21.66
CA GLY A 55 0.13 -15.20 -21.72
C GLY A 55 -0.46 -14.70 -20.40
N ILE A 56 0.29 -14.81 -19.29
CA ILE A 56 -0.08 -14.25 -17.98
C ILE A 56 0.93 -13.18 -17.56
N SER A 57 2.23 -13.46 -17.71
CA SER A 57 3.29 -12.52 -17.36
C SER A 57 3.37 -11.37 -18.37
N ASP A 58 3.62 -10.19 -17.84
CA ASP A 58 4.11 -9.00 -18.50
C ASP A 58 5.66 -8.99 -18.59
N ILE A 59 6.18 -8.01 -19.32
CA ILE A 59 7.60 -7.67 -19.39
C ILE A 59 7.81 -6.37 -18.61
N ASP A 60 8.32 -6.49 -17.39
CA ASP A 60 8.72 -5.35 -16.57
C ASP A 60 10.10 -4.83 -16.99
N LEU A 61 10.16 -3.55 -17.39
CA LEU A 61 11.43 -2.84 -17.62
C LEU A 61 11.67 -1.77 -16.54
N ALA A 62 12.94 -1.58 -16.17
CA ALA A 62 13.40 -0.36 -15.53
C ALA A 62 14.34 0.39 -16.48
N VAL A 63 14.20 1.71 -16.56
CA VAL A 63 15.00 2.59 -17.40
C VAL A 63 15.69 3.61 -16.51
N ILE A 64 17.01 3.69 -16.62
CA ILE A 64 17.80 4.68 -15.89
C ILE A 64 18.23 5.79 -16.84
N THR A 65 18.00 7.03 -16.44
CA THR A 65 18.24 8.23 -17.25
C THR A 65 19.34 9.11 -16.67
N ASP A 66 19.89 9.96 -17.52
CA ASP A 66 20.92 10.94 -17.16
C ASP A 66 20.28 12.11 -16.41
N PRO A 67 20.67 12.36 -15.14
CA PRO A 67 20.15 13.49 -14.37
C PRO A 67 20.55 14.86 -14.94
N SER A 68 21.56 14.94 -15.80
CA SER A 68 21.99 16.19 -16.44
C SER A 68 21.08 16.63 -17.59
N ASP A 69 20.15 15.78 -18.02
CA ASP A 69 19.15 16.07 -19.06
C ASP A 69 17.73 16.12 -18.46
N PRO A 70 17.20 17.33 -18.20
CA PRO A 70 15.88 17.51 -17.55
C PRO A 70 14.70 16.88 -18.31
N GLY A 71 14.85 16.57 -19.61
CA GLY A 71 13.80 15.96 -20.42
C GLY A 71 13.95 14.44 -20.62
N ALA A 72 14.99 13.81 -20.07
CA ALA A 72 15.30 12.41 -20.34
C ALA A 72 14.18 11.46 -19.88
N ASN A 73 13.59 11.70 -18.69
CA ASN A 73 12.50 10.86 -18.15
C ASN A 73 11.26 10.89 -19.07
N ASP A 74 10.81 12.06 -19.48
CA ASP A 74 9.62 12.23 -20.32
C ASP A 74 9.82 11.60 -21.71
N ARG A 75 11.00 11.78 -22.30
CA ARG A 75 11.33 11.16 -23.59
C ARG A 75 11.44 9.65 -23.46
N ALA A 76 12.06 9.13 -22.40
CA ALA A 76 12.12 7.70 -22.12
C ALA A 76 10.71 7.11 -21.98
N LEU A 77 9.81 7.78 -21.25
CA LEU A 77 8.41 7.37 -21.09
C LEU A 77 7.68 7.37 -22.43
N ALA A 78 7.78 8.45 -23.21
CA ALA A 78 7.15 8.55 -24.51
C ALA A 78 7.63 7.45 -25.47
N ARG A 79 8.93 7.12 -25.44
CA ARG A 79 9.50 6.00 -26.22
C ARG A 79 9.01 4.65 -25.71
N TYR A 80 8.95 4.44 -24.40
CA TYR A 80 8.39 3.22 -23.82
C TYR A 80 6.94 3.01 -24.26
N GLN A 81 6.11 4.06 -24.18
CA GLN A 81 4.72 4.00 -24.63
C GLN A 81 4.60 3.65 -26.12
N ARG A 82 5.48 4.19 -26.98
CA ARG A 82 5.55 3.79 -28.40
C ARG A 82 5.95 2.32 -28.56
N ALA A 83 6.93 1.85 -27.80
CA ALA A 83 7.33 0.43 -27.82
C ALA A 83 6.18 -0.48 -27.38
N LYS A 84 5.42 -0.09 -26.35
CA LYS A 84 4.28 -0.84 -25.83
C LYS A 84 3.12 -0.96 -26.83
N ARG A 85 2.89 0.07 -27.65
CA ARG A 85 1.91 -0.01 -28.76
C ARG A 85 2.27 -1.10 -29.78
N LEU A 86 3.56 -1.38 -29.98
CA LEU A 86 4.06 -2.43 -30.86
C LEU A 86 4.19 -3.78 -30.15
N LEU A 87 4.48 -3.74 -28.85
CA LEU A 87 4.74 -4.89 -28.00
C LEU A 87 3.80 -4.85 -26.79
N PRO A 88 2.54 -5.30 -26.93
CA PRO A 88 1.52 -5.22 -25.88
C PRO A 88 1.81 -6.14 -24.67
N LEU A 89 2.94 -6.84 -24.67
CA LEU A 89 3.44 -7.63 -23.54
C LEU A 89 4.20 -6.77 -22.51
N LEU A 90 4.56 -5.53 -22.84
CA LEU A 90 5.22 -4.62 -21.91
C LEU A 90 4.26 -4.19 -20.80
N ASP A 91 4.76 -4.08 -19.57
CA ASP A 91 3.98 -3.63 -18.42
C ASP A 91 3.37 -2.23 -18.64
N GLU A 92 2.26 -1.96 -17.97
CA GLU A 92 1.52 -0.71 -18.07
C GLU A 92 2.31 0.49 -17.52
N SER A 93 3.14 0.28 -16.49
CA SER A 93 3.80 1.35 -15.73
C SER A 93 5.30 1.08 -15.58
N PRO A 94 6.14 1.45 -16.56
CA PRO A 94 7.58 1.25 -16.47
C PRO A 94 8.17 2.01 -15.28
N GLU A 95 9.24 1.48 -14.70
CA GLU A 95 10.01 2.22 -13.70
C GLU A 95 11.07 3.05 -14.42
N ILE A 96 10.90 4.36 -14.47
CA ILE A 96 11.83 5.30 -15.12
C ILE A 96 12.37 6.22 -14.05
N LEU A 97 13.68 6.17 -13.81
CA LEU A 97 14.34 6.86 -12.72
C LEU A 97 15.65 7.45 -13.21
N ASP A 98 16.01 8.65 -12.76
CA ASP A 98 17.40 9.10 -12.88
C ASP A 98 18.29 8.44 -11.81
N ARG A 99 19.62 8.55 -11.96
CA ARG A 99 20.58 7.98 -10.99
C ARG A 99 20.39 8.50 -9.55
N PRO A 100 20.24 9.82 -9.30
CA PRO A 100 19.97 10.33 -7.96
C PRO A 100 18.72 9.73 -7.33
N THR A 101 17.62 9.62 -8.09
CA THR A 101 16.36 9.04 -7.63
C THR A 101 16.51 7.54 -7.35
N LEU A 102 17.23 6.81 -8.21
CA LEU A 102 17.53 5.40 -7.97
C LEU A 102 18.32 5.21 -6.66
N SER A 103 19.31 6.06 -6.41
CA SER A 103 20.10 6.04 -5.17
C SER A 103 19.27 6.43 -3.95
N ALA A 104 18.46 7.49 -4.04
CA ALA A 104 17.54 7.91 -2.99
C ALA A 104 16.51 6.81 -2.66
N ASN A 105 16.03 6.08 -3.67
CA ASN A 105 15.12 4.96 -3.45
C ASN A 105 15.74 3.85 -2.58
N CYS A 106 17.07 3.69 -2.55
CA CYS A 106 17.73 2.76 -1.64
C CYS A 106 17.54 3.12 -0.15
N SER A 107 17.27 4.39 0.18
CA SER A 107 16.98 4.79 1.55
C SER A 107 15.49 4.79 1.87
N THR A 108 14.59 4.55 0.89
CA THR A 108 13.15 4.53 1.14
C THR A 108 12.62 3.15 1.55
N THR A 109 11.77 3.08 2.57
CA THR A 109 11.12 1.84 3.04
C THR A 109 10.42 1.14 1.89
N ARG A 110 9.78 1.89 0.98
CA ARG A 110 9.07 1.33 -0.17
C ARG A 110 9.96 0.53 -1.13
N HIS A 111 11.18 1.01 -1.41
CA HIS A 111 11.97 0.46 -2.51
C HIS A 111 13.14 -0.43 -2.04
N ARG A 112 13.56 -0.34 -0.77
CA ARG A 112 14.67 -1.13 -0.21
C ARG A 112 14.60 -2.63 -0.56
N TYR A 113 13.49 -3.30 -0.25
CA TYR A 113 13.32 -4.72 -0.56
C TYR A 113 13.35 -5.01 -2.08
N ARG A 114 12.68 -4.17 -2.89
CA ARG A 114 12.64 -4.35 -4.35
C ARG A 114 13.97 -4.10 -5.03
N LEU A 115 14.77 -3.17 -4.51
CA LEU A 115 16.13 -2.92 -4.98
C LEU A 115 17.09 -4.00 -4.51
N ALA A 116 16.91 -4.56 -3.30
CA ALA A 116 17.63 -5.75 -2.86
C ALA A 116 17.35 -6.95 -3.80
N GLU A 117 16.08 -7.18 -4.14
CA GLU A 117 15.68 -8.14 -5.17
C GLU A 117 16.32 -7.80 -6.53
N GLY A 118 16.33 -6.53 -6.90
CA GLY A 118 16.82 -6.08 -8.20
C GLY A 118 18.32 -6.20 -8.40
N ARG A 119 19.10 -5.96 -7.34
CA ARG A 119 20.55 -6.20 -7.33
C ARG A 119 20.89 -7.66 -7.62
N GLN A 120 20.06 -8.59 -7.15
CA GLN A 120 20.29 -10.02 -7.36
C GLN A 120 19.68 -10.55 -8.65
N THR A 121 18.58 -9.95 -9.13
CA THR A 121 17.75 -10.60 -10.16
C THR A 121 17.54 -9.81 -11.43
N TRP A 122 17.74 -8.48 -11.46
CA TRP A 122 17.59 -7.75 -12.72
C TRP A 122 18.67 -8.19 -13.73
N GLN A 123 18.39 -8.01 -15.03
CA GLN A 123 19.38 -8.25 -16.07
C GLN A 123 19.48 -7.01 -16.95
N VAL A 124 20.71 -6.54 -17.15
CA VAL A 124 20.99 -5.43 -18.08
C VAL A 124 20.69 -5.89 -19.50
N LEU A 125 19.83 -5.15 -20.19
CA LEU A 125 19.54 -5.35 -21.62
C LEU A 125 20.17 -4.28 -22.52
N TYR A 126 20.48 -3.11 -21.96
CA TYR A 126 21.10 -1.99 -22.64
C TYR A 126 21.90 -1.13 -21.63
N GLY A 127 23.04 -0.57 -22.06
CA GLY A 127 23.81 0.37 -21.26
C GLY A 127 24.75 -0.25 -20.21
N ALA A 128 25.20 0.58 -19.27
CA ALA A 128 26.06 0.17 -18.15
C ALA A 128 25.24 -0.41 -16.98
N ASP A 129 25.87 -1.22 -16.12
CA ASP A 129 25.20 -1.76 -14.91
C ASP A 129 25.29 -0.79 -13.73
N ASP A 130 24.38 0.19 -13.70
CA ASP A 130 24.22 1.14 -12.60
C ASP A 130 23.84 0.47 -11.26
N ARG A 131 23.32 -0.76 -11.27
CA ARG A 131 22.90 -1.45 -10.02
C ARG A 131 24.10 -1.85 -9.17
N ALA A 132 25.24 -2.10 -9.79
CA ALA A 132 26.46 -2.49 -9.10
C ALA A 132 26.94 -1.41 -8.13
N ALA A 133 26.59 -0.15 -8.39
CA ALA A 133 26.90 1.01 -7.56
C ALA A 133 25.88 1.26 -6.42
N LEU A 134 24.76 0.51 -6.37
CA LEU A 134 23.74 0.74 -5.34
C LEU A 134 24.20 0.24 -3.97
N PRO A 135 23.96 1.02 -2.89
CA PRO A 135 24.29 0.60 -1.54
C PRO A 135 23.51 -0.67 -1.16
N ALA A 136 24.09 -1.47 -0.26
CA ALA A 136 23.37 -2.58 0.33
C ALA A 136 22.31 -2.07 1.31
N ALA A 137 21.15 -2.74 1.32
CA ALA A 137 20.14 -2.46 2.32
C ALA A 137 20.65 -2.94 3.69
N GLU A 138 20.58 -2.08 4.70
CA GLU A 138 20.88 -2.46 6.08
C GLU A 138 19.83 -3.47 6.56
N ALA A 139 20.26 -4.52 7.27
CA ALA A 139 19.35 -5.61 7.67
C ALA A 139 18.14 -5.13 8.50
N GLY A 140 18.35 -4.18 9.43
CA GLY A 140 17.27 -3.59 10.24
C GLY A 140 16.27 -2.81 9.40
N SER A 141 16.76 -2.06 8.42
CA SER A 141 15.97 -1.21 7.52
C SER A 141 15.05 -2.02 6.57
N LEU A 142 15.32 -3.33 6.41
CA LEU A 142 14.54 -4.19 5.53
C LEU A 142 13.16 -4.52 6.11
N GLN A 143 12.99 -4.52 7.43
CA GLN A 143 11.73 -4.89 8.06
C GLN A 143 10.59 -3.92 7.70
N SER A 144 10.86 -2.61 7.66
CA SER A 144 9.91 -1.61 7.17
C SER A 144 9.55 -1.81 5.71
N SER A 145 10.50 -2.24 4.87
CA SER A 145 10.23 -2.55 3.47
C SER A 145 9.41 -3.84 3.27
N LEU A 146 9.61 -4.83 4.13
CA LEU A 146 8.79 -6.04 4.15
C LEU A 146 7.36 -5.73 4.59
N TYR A 147 7.18 -4.82 5.55
CA TYR A 147 5.87 -4.29 5.90
C TYR A 147 5.19 -3.64 4.68
N GLN A 148 5.89 -2.77 3.94
CA GLN A 148 5.34 -2.17 2.71
C GLN A 148 4.94 -3.21 1.65
N GLU A 149 5.68 -4.32 1.53
CA GLU A 149 5.30 -5.42 0.66
C GLU A 149 3.99 -6.09 1.11
N LEU A 150 3.77 -6.31 2.40
CA LEU A 150 2.49 -6.84 2.90
C LEU A 150 1.31 -5.97 2.46
N ARG A 151 1.45 -4.65 2.57
CA ARG A 151 0.43 -3.68 2.14
C ARG A 151 0.19 -3.74 0.64
N TYR A 152 1.27 -3.76 -0.14
CA TYR A 152 1.21 -3.84 -1.59
C TYR A 152 0.49 -5.11 -2.06
N TRP A 153 0.81 -6.28 -1.49
CA TRP A 153 0.19 -7.54 -1.87
C TRP A 153 -1.27 -7.63 -1.43
N TRP A 154 -1.63 -7.06 -0.28
CA TRP A 154 -3.04 -6.91 0.09
C TRP A 154 -3.80 -5.98 -0.86
N THR A 155 -3.25 -4.81 -1.18
CA THR A 155 -3.82 -3.87 -2.15
C THR A 155 -4.04 -4.54 -3.50
N LEU A 156 -3.05 -5.27 -4.00
CA LEU A 156 -3.16 -5.97 -5.28
C LEU A 156 -4.22 -7.08 -5.21
N PHE A 157 -4.25 -7.86 -4.12
CA PHE A 157 -5.27 -8.89 -3.94
C PHE A 157 -6.66 -8.27 -3.94
N ASN A 158 -6.89 -7.22 -3.13
CA ASN A 158 -8.15 -6.50 -3.08
C ASN A 158 -8.57 -6.00 -4.47
N TRP A 159 -7.65 -5.31 -5.16
CA TRP A 159 -7.93 -4.72 -6.46
C TRP A 159 -8.29 -5.75 -7.53
N GLN A 160 -7.58 -6.89 -7.57
CA GLN A 160 -7.77 -7.91 -8.61
C GLN A 160 -8.93 -8.87 -8.32
N ILE A 161 -9.22 -9.12 -7.04
CA ILE A 161 -10.19 -10.13 -6.61
C ILE A 161 -11.50 -9.50 -6.13
N LEU A 162 -11.41 -8.53 -5.21
CA LEU A 162 -12.60 -7.98 -4.55
C LEU A 162 -13.32 -6.95 -5.44
N ARG A 163 -12.67 -6.41 -6.47
CA ARG A 163 -13.28 -5.47 -7.41
C ARG A 163 -14.21 -6.18 -8.41
N PRO A 164 -15.44 -5.64 -8.63
CA PRO A 164 -16.26 -6.05 -9.76
C PRO A 164 -15.57 -5.80 -11.09
N GLY A 165 -15.49 -6.83 -11.93
CA GLY A 165 -14.91 -6.73 -13.27
C GLY A 165 -14.79 -8.08 -13.95
N GLU A 166 -14.63 -8.08 -15.27
CA GLU A 166 -14.52 -9.32 -16.07
C GLU A 166 -13.29 -10.17 -15.69
N ALA A 167 -12.20 -9.52 -15.29
CA ALA A 167 -10.97 -10.19 -14.88
C ALA A 167 -11.16 -11.15 -13.70
N ARG A 168 -12.10 -10.87 -12.79
CA ARG A 168 -12.41 -11.72 -11.62
C ARG A 168 -12.99 -13.08 -12.02
N TRP A 169 -13.68 -13.11 -13.16
CA TRP A 169 -14.37 -14.30 -13.65
C TRP A 169 -13.50 -15.16 -14.56
N ASP A 170 -12.30 -14.71 -14.96
CA ASP A 170 -11.33 -15.54 -15.66
C ASP A 170 -10.61 -16.44 -14.63
N PRO A 171 -10.88 -17.76 -14.59
CA PRO A 171 -10.26 -18.65 -13.61
C PRO A 171 -8.74 -18.62 -13.69
N VAL A 172 -8.17 -18.39 -14.88
CA VAL A 172 -6.72 -18.31 -15.07
C VAL A 172 -6.13 -17.13 -14.31
N VAL A 173 -6.73 -15.95 -14.43
CA VAL A 173 -6.26 -14.72 -13.76
C VAL A 173 -6.43 -14.87 -12.25
N ARG A 174 -7.61 -15.29 -11.81
CA ARG A 174 -7.91 -15.55 -10.40
C ARG A 174 -6.88 -16.50 -9.76
N ASN A 175 -6.65 -17.65 -10.40
CA ASN A 175 -5.70 -18.66 -9.95
C ASN A 175 -4.25 -18.11 -9.89
N ALA A 176 -3.84 -17.33 -10.90
CA ALA A 176 -2.52 -16.72 -10.94
C ALA A 176 -2.34 -15.65 -9.85
N VAL A 177 -3.37 -14.85 -9.55
CA VAL A 177 -3.35 -13.86 -8.47
C VAL A 177 -3.26 -14.55 -7.11
N CYS A 178 -4.08 -15.57 -6.86
CA CYS A 178 -4.02 -16.38 -5.63
C CYS A 178 -2.61 -16.96 -5.41
N TYR A 179 -2.04 -17.58 -6.44
CA TYR A 179 -0.66 -18.10 -6.41
C TYR A 179 0.35 -16.99 -6.09
N LYS A 180 0.27 -15.86 -6.81
CA LYS A 180 1.23 -14.76 -6.66
C LYS A 180 1.19 -14.19 -5.25
N VAL A 181 0.01 -13.83 -4.73
CA VAL A 181 -0.13 -13.18 -3.43
C VAL A 181 0.33 -14.12 -2.30
N VAL A 182 -0.14 -15.37 -2.27
CA VAL A 182 0.25 -16.31 -1.20
C VAL A 182 1.75 -16.56 -1.20
N VAL A 183 2.37 -16.76 -2.36
CA VAL A 183 3.82 -17.01 -2.44
C VAL A 183 4.63 -15.77 -2.02
N GLU A 184 4.18 -14.56 -2.35
CA GLU A 184 4.87 -13.34 -1.93
C GLU A 184 4.73 -13.10 -0.41
N LEU A 185 3.60 -13.47 0.19
CA LEU A 185 3.48 -13.50 1.66
C LEU A 185 4.40 -14.56 2.29
N PHE A 186 4.60 -15.72 1.65
CA PHE A 186 5.59 -16.69 2.09
C PHE A 186 7.04 -16.17 1.96
N LYS A 187 7.35 -15.35 0.95
CA LYS A 187 8.66 -14.66 0.88
C LYS A 187 8.87 -13.75 2.08
N VAL A 188 7.87 -12.92 2.41
CA VAL A 188 7.94 -12.05 3.58
C VAL A 188 8.07 -12.86 4.87
N ARG A 189 7.34 -13.98 4.99
CA ARG A 189 7.47 -14.91 6.12
C ARG A 189 8.89 -15.44 6.27
N LEU A 190 9.49 -15.98 5.21
CA LEU A 190 10.88 -16.50 5.24
C LEU A 190 11.88 -15.39 5.61
N ALA A 191 11.69 -14.18 5.09
CA ALA A 191 12.53 -13.05 5.42
C ALA A 191 12.42 -12.65 6.90
N LEU A 192 11.21 -12.61 7.46
CA LEU A 192 10.97 -12.19 8.85
C LEU A 192 11.29 -13.27 9.89
N LEU A 193 11.05 -14.54 9.58
CA LEU A 193 11.24 -15.65 10.52
C LEU A 193 12.63 -16.28 10.41
N GLU A 194 13.17 -16.40 9.20
CA GLU A 194 14.41 -17.12 8.93
C GLU A 194 15.55 -16.19 8.45
N GLY A 195 15.30 -14.89 8.34
CA GLY A 195 16.29 -13.94 7.79
C GLY A 195 16.69 -14.22 6.34
N THR A 196 15.91 -15.04 5.62
CA THR A 196 16.28 -15.54 4.29
C THR A 196 15.49 -14.81 3.21
N LEU A 197 16.20 -14.13 2.30
CA LEU A 197 15.61 -13.50 1.13
C LEU A 197 15.66 -14.44 -0.06
N LEU A 198 14.51 -15.02 -0.41
CA LEU A 198 14.33 -15.78 -1.64
C LEU A 198 13.48 -14.99 -2.61
N PHE A 199 13.91 -14.94 -3.87
CA PHE A 199 13.23 -14.15 -4.90
C PHE A 199 12.49 -15.01 -5.93
N GLY A 200 12.79 -16.30 -6.04
CA GLY A 200 12.09 -17.26 -6.90
C GLY A 200 10.87 -17.87 -6.21
N ARG A 201 9.71 -17.87 -6.86
CA ARG A 201 8.46 -18.39 -6.31
C ARG A 201 8.46 -19.90 -6.11
N ARG A 202 9.09 -20.63 -7.04
CA ARG A 202 9.22 -22.09 -6.93
C ARG A 202 10.13 -22.49 -5.77
N GLU A 203 11.21 -21.75 -5.61
CA GLU A 203 12.17 -21.93 -4.51
C GLU A 203 11.52 -21.64 -3.16
N VAL A 204 10.74 -20.57 -3.06
CA VAL A 204 9.98 -20.22 -1.85
C VAL A 204 9.04 -21.35 -1.44
N LEU A 205 8.24 -21.88 -2.37
CA LEU A 205 7.33 -22.99 -2.07
C LEU A 205 8.08 -24.26 -1.62
N ALA A 206 9.25 -24.54 -2.19
CA ALA A 206 10.08 -25.67 -1.77
C ALA A 206 10.68 -25.45 -0.36
N ARG A 207 11.11 -24.22 -0.05
CA ARG A 207 11.77 -23.89 1.22
C ARG A 207 10.80 -23.76 2.39
N VAL A 208 9.62 -23.18 2.17
CA VAL A 208 8.67 -22.85 3.24
C VAL A 208 7.95 -24.08 3.80
N GLY A 209 7.72 -25.10 2.96
CA GLY A 209 6.88 -26.28 3.27
C GLY A 209 7.09 -26.93 4.65
N PRO A 210 8.33 -27.16 5.11
CA PRO A 210 8.60 -27.74 6.43
C PRO A 210 8.15 -26.86 7.62
N SER A 211 8.09 -25.55 7.45
CA SER A 211 7.73 -24.57 8.50
C SER A 211 6.23 -24.22 8.55
N LEU A 212 5.45 -24.72 7.58
CA LEU A 212 4.03 -24.44 7.45
C LEU A 212 3.20 -25.39 8.30
N ASP A 213 2.08 -24.89 8.84
CA ASP A 213 1.04 -25.74 9.41
C ASP A 213 0.37 -26.62 8.33
N GLU A 214 -0.44 -27.60 8.74
CA GLU A 214 -1.03 -28.57 7.81
C GLU A 214 -1.88 -27.90 6.72
N ALA A 215 -2.70 -26.91 7.09
CA ALA A 215 -3.57 -26.20 6.16
C ALA A 215 -2.76 -25.31 5.19
N GLU A 216 -1.76 -24.59 5.71
CA GLU A 216 -0.81 -23.79 4.92
C GLU A 216 -0.05 -24.68 3.92
N ARG A 217 0.43 -25.85 4.35
CA ARG A 217 1.17 -26.80 3.50
C ARG A 217 0.29 -27.40 2.42
N ALA A 218 -0.94 -27.79 2.75
CA ALA A 218 -1.92 -28.26 1.78
C ALA A 218 -2.23 -27.21 0.71
N MET A 219 -2.36 -25.94 1.11
CA MET A 219 -2.54 -24.84 0.17
C MET A 219 -1.30 -24.62 -0.69
N ALA A 220 -0.09 -24.60 -0.11
CA ALA A 220 1.16 -24.46 -0.86
C ALA A 220 1.30 -25.55 -1.94
N GLU A 221 0.98 -26.80 -1.61
CA GLU A 221 1.00 -27.92 -2.56
C GLU A 221 -0.05 -27.77 -3.67
N ARG A 222 -1.26 -27.33 -3.32
CA ARG A 222 -2.32 -27.05 -4.29
C ARG A 222 -1.90 -25.95 -5.26
N LEU A 223 -1.33 -24.86 -4.75
CA LEU A 223 -0.81 -23.74 -5.54
C LEU A 223 0.34 -24.17 -6.47
N ARG A 224 1.23 -25.04 -5.99
CA ARG A 224 2.30 -25.64 -6.80
C ARG A 224 1.73 -26.45 -7.97
N ARG A 225 0.83 -27.40 -7.69
CA ARG A 225 0.16 -28.21 -8.73
C ARG A 225 -0.56 -27.35 -9.75
N MET A 226 -1.23 -26.29 -9.30
CA MET A 226 -1.93 -25.36 -10.16
C MET A 226 -0.98 -24.56 -11.07
N ALA A 227 0.16 -24.11 -10.54
CA ALA A 227 1.18 -23.43 -11.34
C ALA A 227 1.80 -24.36 -12.40
N ASP A 228 2.02 -25.63 -12.06
CA ASP A 228 2.50 -26.65 -13.00
C ASP A 228 1.45 -26.98 -14.09
N GLN A 229 0.17 -26.85 -13.75
CA GLN A 229 -0.97 -26.91 -14.69
C GLN A 229 -1.24 -25.58 -15.41
N ARG A 230 -0.36 -24.58 -15.27
CA ARG A 230 -0.47 -23.26 -15.93
C ARG A 230 -1.77 -22.52 -15.62
N PHE A 231 -2.32 -22.74 -14.42
CA PHE A 231 -3.53 -22.09 -13.94
C PHE A 231 -4.79 -22.38 -14.79
N LEU A 232 -4.74 -23.35 -15.72
CA LEU A 232 -5.82 -23.65 -16.65
C LEU A 232 -7.00 -24.38 -16.00
N ARG A 233 -6.75 -25.11 -14.92
CA ARG A 233 -7.78 -25.85 -14.20
C ARG A 233 -8.62 -24.88 -13.40
N ASP A 234 -9.92 -24.87 -13.66
CA ASP A 234 -10.86 -24.16 -12.80
C ASP A 234 -10.96 -24.89 -11.46
N ASP A 235 -10.89 -24.10 -10.40
CA ASP A 235 -10.95 -24.57 -9.03
C ASP A 235 -11.82 -23.57 -8.23
N PRO A 236 -13.11 -23.88 -8.04
CA PRO A 236 -14.07 -22.93 -7.51
C PRO A 236 -13.85 -22.60 -6.03
N THR A 237 -13.22 -23.49 -5.25
CA THR A 237 -12.98 -23.23 -3.81
C THR A 237 -11.63 -22.56 -3.55
N LEU A 238 -10.73 -22.54 -4.54
CA LEU A 238 -9.39 -21.98 -4.36
C LEU A 238 -9.42 -20.55 -3.85
N LEU A 239 -10.32 -19.73 -4.41
CA LEU A 239 -10.36 -18.32 -4.05
C LEU A 239 -10.76 -18.12 -2.59
N GLU A 240 -11.76 -18.85 -2.13
CA GLU A 240 -12.24 -18.82 -0.75
C GLU A 240 -11.13 -19.25 0.21
N ASP A 241 -10.49 -20.39 -0.07
CA ASP A 241 -9.42 -20.93 0.76
C ASP A 241 -8.18 -20.01 0.75
N CYS A 242 -7.86 -19.39 -0.39
CA CYS A 242 -6.77 -18.41 -0.49
C CYS A 242 -7.08 -17.13 0.27
N PHE A 243 -8.32 -16.64 0.21
CA PHE A 243 -8.73 -15.46 0.96
C PHE A 243 -8.57 -15.68 2.47
N ALA A 244 -9.11 -16.79 2.98
CA ALA A 244 -8.94 -17.17 4.38
C ALA A 244 -7.46 -17.32 4.77
N LEU A 245 -6.64 -17.94 3.91
CA LEU A 245 -5.20 -18.05 4.17
C LEU A 245 -4.50 -16.68 4.19
N VAL A 246 -4.82 -15.79 3.24
CA VAL A 246 -4.23 -14.44 3.16
C VAL A 246 -4.52 -13.64 4.41
N LEU A 247 -5.77 -13.64 4.89
CA LEU A 247 -6.15 -12.97 6.14
C LEU A 247 -5.31 -13.47 7.32
N ARG A 248 -5.15 -14.81 7.43
CA ARG A 248 -4.36 -15.45 8.50
C ARG A 248 -2.88 -15.13 8.42
N LEU A 249 -2.30 -15.18 7.22
CA LEU A 249 -0.90 -14.87 7.00
C LEU A 249 -0.62 -13.40 7.32
N LEU A 250 -1.46 -12.49 6.84
CA LEU A 250 -1.32 -11.06 7.13
C LEU A 250 -1.39 -10.79 8.63
N ASP A 251 -2.37 -11.33 9.34
CA ASP A 251 -2.50 -11.15 10.78
C ASP A 251 -1.26 -11.66 11.55
N ARG A 252 -0.83 -12.92 11.28
CA ARG A 252 0.37 -13.52 11.90
C ARG A 252 1.65 -12.74 11.58
N LEU A 253 1.81 -12.26 10.34
CA LEU A 253 3.00 -11.49 9.93
C LEU A 253 3.04 -10.12 10.61
N HIS A 254 1.89 -9.46 10.81
CA HIS A 254 1.82 -8.23 11.59
C HIS A 254 2.10 -8.47 13.07
N ALA A 255 1.59 -9.55 13.66
CA ALA A 255 1.95 -9.97 15.01
C ALA A 255 3.47 -10.14 15.16
N ARG A 256 4.11 -10.78 14.18
CA ARG A 256 5.58 -10.95 14.18
C ARG A 256 6.32 -9.61 14.05
N LEU A 257 5.86 -8.73 13.18
CA LEU A 257 6.46 -7.40 13.00
C LEU A 257 6.41 -6.60 14.30
N MET A 258 5.29 -6.60 15.02
CA MET A 258 5.15 -5.91 16.32
C MET A 258 6.22 -6.29 17.35
N HIS A 259 6.64 -7.56 17.34
CA HIS A 259 7.65 -8.07 18.27
C HIS A 259 9.09 -7.96 17.74
N SER A 260 9.28 -7.42 16.54
CA SER A 260 10.61 -7.21 16.00
C SER A 260 11.27 -5.96 16.58
N PRO A 261 12.60 -5.95 16.81
CA PRO A 261 13.27 -4.80 17.42
C PRO A 261 13.06 -3.47 16.70
N HIS A 262 12.91 -3.49 15.36
CA HIS A 262 12.70 -2.28 14.57
C HIS A 262 11.33 -1.62 14.78
N PHE A 263 10.33 -2.39 15.23
CA PHE A 263 8.96 -1.95 15.44
C PHE A 263 8.56 -1.84 16.92
N ALA A 264 9.25 -2.54 17.82
CA ALA A 264 8.96 -2.49 19.26
C ALA A 264 9.41 -1.14 19.90
N GLY A 265 10.48 -0.52 19.38
CA GLY A 265 11.05 0.70 19.96
C GLY A 265 11.70 0.48 21.34
N PRO A 266 12.46 1.46 21.87
CA PRO A 266 13.17 1.33 23.15
C PRO A 266 12.25 1.50 24.38
N ALA A 267 11.15 2.23 24.26
CA ALA A 267 10.10 2.36 25.27
C ALA A 267 8.79 2.84 24.64
N PRO A 268 7.61 2.38 25.11
CA PRO A 268 6.33 2.94 24.70
C PRO A 268 6.24 4.40 25.18
N LEU A 269 5.97 5.32 24.26
CA LEU A 269 5.60 6.68 24.60
C LEU A 269 4.09 6.74 24.84
N PRO A 270 3.59 7.55 25.79
CA PRO A 270 2.15 7.79 25.91
C PRO A 270 1.61 8.31 24.58
N VAL A 271 0.47 7.76 24.17
CA VAL A 271 -0.24 8.18 22.96
C VAL A 271 -1.37 9.10 23.38
N ARG A 272 -1.37 10.32 22.84
CA ARG A 272 -2.45 11.29 23.01
C ARG A 272 -3.14 11.52 21.67
N VAL A 273 -4.37 11.05 21.56
CA VAL A 273 -5.25 11.33 20.43
C VAL A 273 -6.04 12.61 20.75
N ASP A 274 -5.80 13.69 20.02
CA ASP A 274 -6.56 14.93 20.14
C ASP A 274 -7.48 15.11 18.92
N GLY A 275 -8.72 15.50 19.17
CA GLY A 275 -9.77 15.58 18.15
C GLY A 275 -10.99 14.74 18.52
N PRO A 276 -11.68 15.07 19.64
CA PRO A 276 -12.86 14.34 20.09
C PRO A 276 -13.96 14.32 19.04
N ARG A 277 -14.88 13.34 19.12
CA ARG A 277 -15.94 13.14 18.10
C ARG A 277 -16.80 14.38 17.84
N ARG A 278 -17.01 15.24 18.84
CA ARG A 278 -17.75 16.52 18.71
C ARG A 278 -17.10 17.51 17.74
N GLU A 279 -15.81 17.37 17.46
CA GLU A 279 -15.07 18.18 16.48
C GLU A 279 -15.06 17.56 15.08
N TRP A 280 -15.60 16.36 14.93
CA TRP A 280 -15.70 15.73 13.63
C TRP A 280 -16.84 16.39 12.88
N PHE A 281 -16.58 16.79 11.63
CA PHE A 281 -17.67 17.14 10.74
C PHE A 281 -18.55 15.88 10.57
N TRP A 282 -19.76 15.88 11.12
CA TRP A 282 -20.61 14.69 11.21
C TRP A 282 -22.08 15.01 10.90
N PRO A 283 -22.42 15.33 9.65
CA PRO A 283 -23.79 15.62 9.28
C PRO A 283 -24.68 14.36 9.41
N PRO A 284 -26.00 14.51 9.66
CA PRO A 284 -26.93 13.38 9.89
C PRO A 284 -26.93 12.30 8.80
N GLU A 285 -26.60 12.67 7.57
CA GLU A 285 -26.45 11.78 6.41
C GLU A 285 -25.38 10.70 6.66
N ARG A 286 -24.28 11.05 7.34
CA ARG A 286 -23.19 10.09 7.65
C ARG A 286 -23.64 9.05 8.66
N GLU A 287 -24.40 9.46 9.67
CA GLU A 287 -24.98 8.54 10.65
C GLU A 287 -25.96 7.58 9.95
N ARG A 288 -26.86 8.10 9.10
CA ARG A 288 -27.78 7.28 8.31
C ARG A 288 -27.05 6.28 7.42
N PHE A 289 -25.98 6.71 6.75
CA PHE A 289 -25.12 5.83 5.96
C PHE A 289 -24.53 4.70 6.81
N LEU A 290 -23.94 5.01 7.97
CA LEU A 290 -23.32 4.00 8.83
C LEU A 290 -24.35 2.98 9.33
N GLN A 291 -25.50 3.44 9.81
CA GLN A 291 -26.55 2.53 10.28
C GLN A 291 -27.07 1.63 9.15
N SER A 292 -27.24 2.19 7.95
CA SER A 292 -27.59 1.41 6.75
C SER A 292 -26.51 0.39 6.39
N PHE A 293 -25.25 0.78 6.45
CA PHE A 293 -24.13 -0.09 6.11
C PHE A 293 -23.95 -1.23 7.13
N LEU A 294 -24.08 -0.94 8.43
CA LEU A 294 -24.02 -1.96 9.48
C LEU A 294 -25.18 -2.96 9.37
N SER A 295 -26.38 -2.49 9.05
CA SER A 295 -27.54 -3.36 8.79
C SER A 295 -27.29 -4.28 7.59
N GLU A 296 -26.70 -3.75 6.52
CA GLU A 296 -26.29 -4.54 5.35
C GLU A 296 -25.17 -5.53 5.70
N ALA A 297 -24.24 -5.15 6.57
CA ALA A 297 -23.18 -6.02 7.02
C ALA A 297 -23.70 -7.25 7.77
N ASP A 298 -24.67 -7.06 8.66
CA ASP A 298 -25.36 -8.15 9.36
C ASP A 298 -26.15 -9.03 8.40
N ARG A 299 -26.77 -8.45 7.38
CA ARG A 299 -27.52 -9.20 6.38
C ARG A 299 -26.61 -10.05 5.49
N VAL A 300 -25.46 -9.51 5.09
CA VAL A 300 -24.49 -10.18 4.21
C VAL A 300 -23.72 -11.27 4.96
N ALA A 301 -23.31 -10.99 6.20
CA ALA A 301 -22.55 -11.90 7.04
C ALA A 301 -23.18 -12.02 8.44
N PRO A 302 -24.33 -12.71 8.56
CA PRO A 302 -25.06 -12.84 9.82
C PRO A 302 -24.19 -13.45 10.91
N GLY A 303 -24.05 -12.74 12.03
CA GLY A 303 -23.24 -13.17 13.17
C GLY A 303 -21.72 -13.16 12.92
N ALA A 304 -21.24 -12.63 11.79
CA ALA A 304 -19.80 -12.60 11.53
C ALA A 304 -19.09 -11.51 12.33
N PHE A 305 -19.75 -10.39 12.68
CA PHE A 305 -19.11 -9.22 13.29
C PHE A 305 -19.57 -9.01 14.75
N GLY A 306 -18.63 -9.06 15.68
CA GLY A 306 -18.88 -8.82 17.11
C GLY A 306 -18.93 -7.34 17.47
N SER A 307 -18.06 -6.53 16.84
CA SER A 307 -17.97 -5.09 17.09
C SER A 307 -17.79 -4.30 15.79
N ALA A 308 -18.17 -3.02 15.84
CA ALA A 308 -17.93 -2.06 14.77
C ALA A 308 -17.51 -0.71 15.36
N TYR A 309 -16.54 -0.08 14.71
CA TYR A 309 -15.93 1.17 15.17
C TYR A 309 -15.86 2.19 14.06
N VAL A 310 -16.00 3.47 14.40
CA VAL A 310 -15.56 4.57 13.55
C VAL A 310 -14.39 5.29 14.19
N VAL A 311 -13.34 5.50 13.40
CA VAL A 311 -12.09 6.11 13.85
C VAL A 311 -11.61 7.14 12.85
N LYS A 312 -10.86 8.10 13.37
CA LYS A 312 -9.96 8.95 12.60
C LYS A 312 -8.52 8.49 12.78
N GLY A 313 -7.64 8.97 11.91
CA GLY A 313 -6.21 8.77 12.03
C GLY A 313 -5.44 9.70 11.12
N CYS A 314 -4.16 9.91 11.41
CA CYS A 314 -3.25 10.75 10.62
C CYS A 314 -3.00 10.19 9.20
N ASP A 315 -3.39 8.94 8.95
CA ASP A 315 -3.31 8.30 7.63
C ASP A 315 -4.49 8.67 6.74
N PHE A 316 -5.56 9.21 7.33
CA PHE A 316 -6.73 9.65 6.61
C PHE A 316 -6.64 11.15 6.34
N PRO A 317 -7.18 11.63 5.21
CA PRO A 317 -7.51 13.03 5.05
C PRO A 317 -8.38 13.46 6.22
N ILE A 318 -8.28 14.72 6.63
CA ILE A 318 -8.90 15.23 7.86
C ILE A 318 -10.42 15.04 7.94
N HIS A 319 -11.08 14.78 6.80
CA HIS A 319 -12.51 14.56 6.66
C HIS A 319 -12.91 13.11 6.36
N ASP A 320 -11.94 12.23 6.19
CA ASP A 320 -12.15 10.81 5.91
C ASP A 320 -12.13 10.03 7.24
N PHE A 321 -12.77 8.87 7.26
CA PHE A 321 -12.94 8.01 8.43
C PHE A 321 -12.68 6.56 8.08
N GLY A 322 -12.14 5.80 9.05
CA GLY A 322 -12.12 4.34 9.01
C GLY A 322 -13.37 3.78 9.66
N LEU A 323 -14.09 2.91 8.95
CA LEU A 323 -15.13 2.03 9.52
C LEU A 323 -14.53 0.64 9.68
N LEU A 324 -14.28 0.22 10.93
CA LEU A 324 -13.61 -1.02 11.25
C LEU A 324 -14.65 -2.04 11.73
N LEU A 325 -14.79 -3.14 10.99
CA LEU A 325 -15.65 -4.27 11.34
C LEU A 325 -14.79 -5.37 11.96
N GLU A 326 -15.04 -5.72 13.21
CA GLU A 326 -14.29 -6.75 13.94
C GLU A 326 -15.04 -8.10 13.86
N PRO A 327 -14.50 -9.08 13.11
CA PRO A 327 -15.13 -10.39 13.04
C PRO A 327 -15.06 -11.13 14.38
N LEU A 328 -16.05 -11.97 14.67
CA LEU A 328 -15.94 -12.92 15.77
C LEU A 328 -14.78 -13.90 15.52
N PRO A 329 -14.10 -14.38 16.57
CA PRO A 329 -13.03 -15.37 16.43
C PRO A 329 -13.49 -16.59 15.63
N GLY A 330 -12.78 -16.89 14.54
CA GLY A 330 -13.09 -18.01 13.64
C GLY A 330 -14.27 -17.79 12.69
N SER A 331 -14.91 -16.61 12.68
CA SER A 331 -16.04 -16.26 11.81
C SER A 331 -15.69 -15.15 10.82
N TRP A 332 -14.53 -15.25 10.17
CA TRP A 332 -14.17 -14.30 9.11
C TRP A 332 -15.18 -14.36 7.96
N PRO A 333 -15.56 -13.20 7.39
CA PRO A 333 -16.46 -13.20 6.24
C PRO A 333 -15.80 -13.93 5.06
N SER A 334 -16.60 -14.59 4.24
CA SER A 334 -16.14 -15.20 2.99
C SER A 334 -15.70 -14.15 1.98
N VAL A 335 -15.05 -14.58 0.89
CA VAL A 335 -14.68 -13.65 -0.19
C VAL A 335 -15.95 -13.01 -0.80
N GLY A 336 -17.00 -13.81 -0.98
CA GLY A 336 -18.27 -13.36 -1.52
C GLY A 336 -19.00 -12.37 -0.60
N GLN A 337 -18.96 -12.60 0.71
CA GLN A 337 -19.48 -11.67 1.70
C GLN A 337 -18.71 -10.35 1.66
N THR A 338 -17.38 -10.41 1.68
CA THR A 338 -16.51 -9.22 1.62
C THR A 338 -16.76 -8.39 0.36
N MET A 339 -16.94 -9.05 -0.79
CA MET A 339 -17.29 -8.38 -2.05
C MET A 339 -18.65 -7.67 -1.97
N ARG A 340 -19.66 -8.29 -1.37
CA ARG A 340 -20.98 -7.67 -1.19
C ARG A 340 -20.93 -6.47 -0.24
N LEU A 341 -20.13 -6.52 0.82
CA LEU A 341 -19.88 -5.36 1.69
C LEU A 341 -19.25 -4.21 0.90
N ARG A 342 -18.24 -4.52 0.08
CA ARG A 342 -17.60 -3.53 -0.79
C ARG A 342 -18.59 -2.94 -1.80
N GLU A 343 -19.42 -3.77 -2.44
CA GLU A 343 -20.45 -3.32 -3.38
C GLU A 343 -21.51 -2.45 -2.68
N ALA A 344 -21.93 -2.82 -1.48
CA ALA A 344 -22.84 -2.01 -0.66
C ALA A 344 -22.25 -0.64 -0.33
N ARG A 345 -20.95 -0.58 0.03
CA ARG A 345 -20.25 0.69 0.22
C ARG A 345 -20.30 1.49 -1.09
N LEU A 346 -19.81 0.93 -2.19
CA LEU A 346 -19.64 1.67 -3.45
C LEU A 346 -20.96 2.11 -4.08
N SER A 347 -22.06 1.45 -3.73
CA SER A 347 -23.41 1.79 -4.21
C SER A 347 -24.11 2.85 -3.37
N ALA A 348 -23.59 3.18 -2.18
CA ALA A 348 -24.12 4.25 -1.36
C ALA A 348 -23.86 5.63 -2.00
N ASP A 349 -24.72 6.61 -1.70
CA ASP A 349 -24.66 7.97 -2.26
C ASP A 349 -23.24 8.54 -2.25
N GLN A 350 -22.74 8.86 -3.45
CA GLN A 350 -21.33 9.22 -3.69
C GLN A 350 -20.88 10.43 -2.87
N ALA A 351 -21.77 11.38 -2.58
CA ALA A 351 -21.43 12.58 -1.80
C ALA A 351 -20.98 12.26 -0.37
N HIS A 352 -21.44 11.14 0.20
CA HIS A 352 -21.15 10.73 1.58
C HIS A 352 -20.29 9.48 1.67
N ALA A 353 -20.43 8.56 0.71
CA ALA A 353 -19.69 7.31 0.69
C ALA A 353 -18.17 7.57 0.59
N ASP A 354 -17.73 8.53 -0.22
CA ASP A 354 -16.31 8.78 -0.56
C ASP A 354 -15.39 9.17 0.60
N ARG A 355 -15.96 9.38 1.80
CA ARG A 355 -15.23 9.72 3.03
C ARG A 355 -15.06 8.54 3.98
N PHE A 356 -15.69 7.39 3.73
CA PHE A 356 -15.52 6.19 4.54
C PHE A 356 -14.64 5.17 3.81
N HIS A 357 -13.69 4.62 4.58
CA HIS A 357 -12.85 3.49 4.22
C HIS A 357 -13.25 2.31 5.11
N VAL A 358 -13.65 1.19 4.51
CA VAL A 358 -14.14 0.02 5.26
C VAL A 358 -13.01 -0.99 5.46
N TYR A 359 -12.82 -1.42 6.70
CA TYR A 359 -11.77 -2.34 7.12
C TYR A 359 -12.35 -3.59 7.79
N LEU A 360 -11.69 -4.72 7.56
CA LEU A 360 -11.78 -5.89 8.44
C LEU A 360 -10.72 -5.76 9.51
N LEU A 361 -11.14 -5.58 10.76
CA LEU A 361 -10.28 -5.46 11.92
C LEU A 361 -9.97 -6.85 12.47
N LEU A 362 -8.74 -7.32 12.26
CA LEU A 362 -8.21 -8.57 12.79
C LEU A 362 -7.57 -8.35 14.17
N GLU A 363 -6.86 -9.33 14.71
CA GLU A 363 -6.24 -9.24 16.03
C GLU A 363 -5.02 -8.29 16.01
N HIS A 364 -4.25 -8.29 14.92
CA HIS A 364 -2.98 -7.57 14.84
C HIS A 364 -2.91 -6.51 13.73
N CYS A 365 -3.94 -6.42 12.89
CA CYS A 365 -4.02 -5.41 11.82
C CYS A 365 -5.48 -5.14 11.40
N ALA A 366 -5.69 -4.09 10.62
CA ALA A 366 -6.96 -3.83 9.94
C ALA A 366 -6.72 -3.78 8.42
N LEU A 367 -7.55 -4.48 7.65
CA LEU A 367 -7.39 -4.67 6.21
C LEU A 367 -8.53 -4.00 5.45
N GLN A 368 -8.21 -2.99 4.63
CA GLN A 368 -9.20 -2.27 3.86
C GLN A 368 -9.82 -3.18 2.80
N ILE A 369 -11.16 -3.25 2.74
CA ILE A 369 -11.89 -4.07 1.77
C ILE A 369 -12.44 -3.29 0.59
N ASP A 370 -12.46 -1.95 0.66
CA ASP A 370 -13.01 -1.05 -0.35
C ASP A 370 -11.95 -0.17 -1.03
N VAL A 371 -10.75 -0.72 -1.27
CA VAL A 371 -9.65 0.03 -1.91
C VAL A 371 -10.14 0.62 -3.25
N ASP A 372 -10.07 1.95 -3.33
CA ASP A 372 -10.44 2.73 -4.52
C ASP A 372 -9.20 3.08 -5.36
N ASP A 373 -9.28 2.77 -6.64
CA ASP A 373 -8.25 2.98 -7.66
C ASP A 373 -8.37 4.37 -8.31
N ARG A 374 -9.49 5.09 -8.11
CA ARG A 374 -9.64 6.46 -8.63
C ARG A 374 -8.58 7.42 -8.12
N ARG A 375 -8.04 7.16 -6.92
CA ARG A 375 -6.93 7.92 -6.32
C ARG A 375 -5.55 7.35 -6.69
N GLY A 376 -5.49 6.48 -7.71
CA GLY A 376 -4.35 5.72 -8.22
C GLY A 376 -3.01 6.27 -7.77
N GLY A 377 -2.38 5.60 -6.81
CA GLY A 377 -1.18 6.13 -6.21
C GLY A 377 -0.71 5.31 -5.01
N TRP A 378 0.51 5.59 -4.58
CA TRP A 378 1.12 4.99 -3.40
C TRP A 378 0.30 5.22 -2.12
N GLU A 379 -0.46 6.33 -2.02
CA GLU A 379 -1.30 6.65 -0.87
C GLU A 379 -2.40 5.61 -0.63
N SER A 380 -2.98 5.01 -1.68
CA SER A 380 -3.97 3.95 -1.49
C SER A 380 -3.34 2.71 -0.87
N THR A 381 -2.07 2.42 -1.21
CA THR A 381 -1.30 1.35 -0.57
C THR A 381 -1.00 1.68 0.89
N LEU A 382 -0.79 2.96 1.21
CA LEU A 382 -0.59 3.42 2.58
C LEU A 382 -1.86 3.48 3.45
N ARG A 383 -3.02 3.13 2.92
CA ARG A 383 -4.25 3.04 3.73
C ARG A 383 -4.85 1.66 3.71
N SER A 384 -4.37 0.78 2.83
CA SER A 384 -4.98 -0.54 2.64
C SER A 384 -4.78 -1.48 3.82
N VAL A 385 -3.76 -1.24 4.65
CA VAL A 385 -3.47 -1.99 5.86
C VAL A 385 -3.10 -1.02 6.96
N LEU A 386 -3.72 -1.18 8.12
CA LEU A 386 -3.41 -0.45 9.36
C LEU A 386 -2.84 -1.43 10.38
N SER A 387 -1.89 -1.01 11.20
CA SER A 387 -1.34 -1.85 12.28
C SER A 387 -1.03 -1.02 13.53
N PRO A 388 -1.05 -1.61 14.75
CA PRO A 388 -0.81 -0.86 15.98
C PRO A 388 0.50 -0.08 16.01
N PHE A 389 1.55 -0.64 15.40
CA PHE A 389 2.88 -0.03 15.36
C PHE A 389 3.04 1.07 14.29
N ALA A 390 2.23 1.05 13.23
CA ALA A 390 2.28 2.04 12.15
C ALA A 390 1.18 3.10 12.27
N ASN A 391 0.11 2.78 12.99
CA ASN A 391 -1.11 3.56 13.17
C ASN A 391 -1.57 3.55 14.64
N PRO A 392 -0.71 3.89 15.61
CA PRO A 392 -1.05 3.76 17.03
C PRO A 392 -2.23 4.66 17.43
N ASP A 393 -2.47 5.77 16.73
CA ASP A 393 -3.63 6.63 16.91
C ASP A 393 -4.96 5.93 16.61
N VAL A 394 -5.02 5.21 15.49
CA VAL A 394 -6.20 4.42 15.11
C VAL A 394 -6.49 3.37 16.17
N PHE A 395 -5.47 2.65 16.63
CA PHE A 395 -5.66 1.56 17.61
C PHE A 395 -5.86 2.07 19.04
N ALA A 396 -5.37 3.26 19.39
CA ALA A 396 -5.73 3.94 20.63
C ALA A 396 -7.22 4.35 20.62
N ALA A 397 -7.70 4.90 19.50
CA ALA A 397 -9.11 5.29 19.35
C ALA A 397 -10.09 4.11 19.48
N LEU A 398 -9.67 2.88 19.17
CA LEU A 398 -10.52 1.68 19.35
C LEU A 398 -10.90 1.38 20.81
N ALA A 399 -10.12 1.88 21.78
CA ALA A 399 -10.43 1.75 23.18
C ALA A 399 -11.41 2.84 23.68
N GLU A 400 -11.62 3.89 22.89
CA GLU A 400 -12.46 5.02 23.27
C GLU A 400 -13.95 4.71 23.04
N PRO A 401 -14.83 4.93 24.04
CA PRO A 401 -16.26 4.71 23.89
C PRO A 401 -16.90 5.50 22.74
N GLU A 402 -16.37 6.67 22.40
CA GLU A 402 -16.90 7.52 21.33
C GLU A 402 -16.71 6.94 19.91
N SER A 403 -15.74 6.03 19.76
CA SER A 403 -15.45 5.32 18.52
C SER A 403 -16.29 4.06 18.33
N LEU A 404 -16.88 3.52 19.39
CA LEU A 404 -17.70 2.31 19.33
C LEU A 404 -19.07 2.63 18.70
N LEU A 405 -19.40 1.96 17.60
CA LEU A 405 -20.74 2.00 16.99
C LEU A 405 -21.62 0.87 17.50
N ARG A 406 -21.03 -0.31 17.71
CA ARG A 406 -21.71 -1.52 18.16
C ARG A 406 -20.71 -2.50 18.79
N GLY A 407 -21.16 -3.29 19.77
CA GLY A 407 -20.39 -4.39 20.34
C GLY A 407 -19.74 -4.01 21.68
N ALA A 408 -18.54 -4.51 21.92
CA ALA A 408 -17.74 -4.18 23.10
C ALA A 408 -16.53 -3.31 22.71
N PRO A 409 -16.10 -2.38 23.57
CA PRO A 409 -14.83 -1.67 23.37
C PRO A 409 -13.66 -2.64 23.27
N ARG A 410 -12.67 -2.31 22.42
CA ARG A 410 -11.45 -3.11 22.32
C ARG A 410 -10.48 -2.73 23.42
N ALA A 411 -9.73 -3.71 23.93
CA ALA A 411 -8.59 -3.40 24.79
C ALA A 411 -7.55 -2.57 24.01
N PRO A 412 -6.85 -1.63 24.67
CA PRO A 412 -5.75 -0.90 24.05
C PRO A 412 -4.74 -1.88 23.44
N ALA A 413 -4.34 -1.64 22.19
CA ALA A 413 -3.37 -2.50 21.52
C ALA A 413 -1.98 -2.35 22.18
N PRO A 414 -1.29 -3.46 22.51
CA PRO A 414 0.07 -3.39 23.03
C PRO A 414 1.03 -2.86 21.97
N GLY A 415 2.07 -2.14 22.39
CA GLY A 415 3.15 -1.71 21.49
C GLY A 415 2.87 -0.45 20.67
N ALA A 416 1.88 0.36 21.05
CA ALA A 416 1.73 1.71 20.54
C ALA A 416 2.89 2.58 21.08
N GLY A 417 3.88 2.88 20.25
CA GLY A 417 5.08 3.64 20.65
C GLY A 417 5.90 4.15 19.46
N TRP A 418 6.85 5.05 19.75
CA TRP A 418 7.75 5.61 18.73
C TRP A 418 8.87 4.62 18.42
N SER A 419 8.68 3.84 17.36
CA SER A 419 9.68 2.90 16.87
C SER A 419 10.51 3.50 15.74
N PRO A 420 11.73 2.98 15.48
CA PRO A 420 12.48 3.34 14.28
C PRO A 420 11.67 3.21 12.99
N ALA A 421 10.88 2.14 12.86
CA ALA A 421 10.00 1.95 11.72
C ALA A 421 8.93 3.04 11.58
N LEU A 422 8.26 3.40 12.68
CA LEU A 422 7.25 4.46 12.67
C LEU A 422 7.88 5.81 12.32
N ALA A 423 9.09 6.11 12.82
CA ALA A 423 9.83 7.32 12.48
C ALA A 423 10.14 7.38 10.96
N GLU A 424 10.68 6.30 10.39
CA GLU A 424 10.98 6.21 8.96
C GLU A 424 9.72 6.38 8.10
N MET A 425 8.64 5.68 8.44
CA MET A 425 7.38 5.75 7.69
C MET A 425 6.72 7.13 7.80
N THR A 426 6.72 7.72 9.00
CA THR A 426 6.22 9.08 9.23
C THR A 426 6.98 10.09 8.37
N HIS A 427 8.31 9.99 8.38
CA HIS A 427 9.21 10.87 7.63
C HIS A 427 8.96 10.78 6.13
N GLU A 428 8.97 9.56 5.57
CA GLU A 428 8.75 9.35 4.13
C GLU A 428 7.39 9.86 3.67
N ARG A 429 6.36 9.66 4.49
CA ARG A 429 5.02 10.16 4.20
C ARG A 429 4.95 11.67 4.23
N ARG A 430 5.58 12.30 5.22
CA ARG A 430 5.66 13.75 5.30
C ARG A 430 6.32 14.32 4.04
N LEU A 431 7.49 13.78 3.66
CA LEU A 431 8.19 14.20 2.44
C LEU A 431 7.33 14.02 1.18
N ALA A 432 6.58 12.92 1.09
CA ALA A 432 5.71 12.68 -0.06
C ALA A 432 4.51 13.65 -0.12
N HIS A 433 3.95 14.05 1.04
CA HIS A 433 2.92 15.09 1.09
C HIS A 433 3.50 16.49 0.81
N GLU A 434 4.70 16.80 1.29
CA GLU A 434 5.42 18.04 0.98
C GLU A 434 5.74 18.15 -0.52
N ALA A 435 6.21 17.07 -1.14
CA ALA A 435 6.47 17.02 -2.58
C ALA A 435 5.18 17.29 -3.39
N LYS A 436 4.05 16.72 -2.97
CA LYS A 436 2.74 17.01 -3.57
C LYS A 436 2.33 18.46 -3.41
N LEU A 437 2.68 19.09 -2.30
CA LEU A 437 2.39 20.50 -2.06
C LEU A 437 3.32 21.42 -2.86
N LEU A 438 4.50 20.96 -3.28
CA LEU A 438 5.40 21.70 -4.16
C LEU A 438 5.01 21.58 -5.65
N ASP A 439 4.25 20.55 -6.01
CA ASP A 439 3.69 20.40 -7.35
C ASP A 439 2.67 21.51 -7.62
N SER A 440 3.00 22.38 -8.59
CA SER A 440 2.30 23.64 -8.82
C SER A 440 0.84 23.46 -9.25
N ASP A 441 0.49 22.31 -9.83
CA ASP A 441 -0.88 22.00 -10.24
C ASP A 441 -1.75 21.58 -9.03
N ALA A 442 -1.14 20.93 -8.04
CA ALA A 442 -1.82 20.58 -6.80
C ALA A 442 -2.15 21.82 -5.94
N ILE A 443 -1.25 22.83 -5.93
CA ILE A 443 -1.49 24.12 -5.25
C ILE A 443 -2.60 24.93 -5.92
N ARG A 444 -2.76 24.82 -7.24
CA ARG A 444 -3.76 25.60 -8.01
C ARG A 444 -5.18 25.05 -7.86
N GLY A 445 -5.35 23.84 -7.32
CA GLY A 445 -6.65 23.18 -7.15
C GLY A 445 -7.14 23.10 -5.70
N TRP A 446 -8.40 22.70 -5.51
CA TRP A 446 -9.10 22.50 -4.21
C TRP A 446 -8.49 21.38 -3.35
N GLY A 447 -7.45 20.71 -3.86
CA GLY A 447 -6.84 19.53 -3.25
C GLY A 447 -5.69 19.80 -2.28
N ALA A 448 -5.21 21.03 -2.10
CA ALA A 448 -4.00 21.29 -1.30
C ALA A 448 -4.21 21.19 0.23
N HIS A 449 -5.44 21.42 0.72
CA HIS A 449 -5.71 21.45 2.16
C HIS A 449 -5.49 20.10 2.85
N GLY A 450 -5.87 18.99 2.19
CA GLY A 450 -5.69 17.64 2.72
C GLY A 450 -4.22 17.29 2.92
N PRO A 451 -3.38 17.31 1.86
CA PRO A 451 -1.94 17.08 1.97
C PRO A 451 -1.24 18.02 2.96
N LEU A 452 -1.64 19.30 3.03
CA LEU A 452 -1.09 20.25 4.00
C LEU A 452 -1.41 19.84 5.43
N ALA A 453 -2.68 19.55 5.73
CA ALA A 453 -3.08 19.12 7.06
C ALA A 453 -2.35 17.84 7.47
N THR A 454 -2.25 16.85 6.58
CA THR A 454 -1.52 15.61 6.84
C THR A 454 -0.02 15.88 7.06
N ALA A 455 0.63 16.73 6.25
CA ALA A 455 2.04 17.08 6.46
C ALA A 455 2.27 17.75 7.82
N LEU A 456 1.38 18.67 8.22
CA LEU A 456 1.43 19.31 9.54
C LEU A 456 1.22 18.29 10.68
N GLN A 457 0.25 17.38 10.56
CA GLN A 457 0.01 16.32 11.53
C GLN A 457 1.25 15.43 11.71
N LEU A 458 1.87 14.99 10.62
CA LEU A 458 3.05 14.13 10.66
C LEU A 458 4.26 14.85 11.26
N ARG A 459 4.44 16.14 10.96
CA ARG A 459 5.50 16.95 11.57
C ARG A 459 5.29 17.15 13.08
N LEU A 460 4.06 17.46 13.50
CA LEU A 460 3.73 17.59 14.92
C LEU A 460 3.97 16.28 15.67
N LEU A 461 3.66 15.14 15.03
CA LEU A 461 3.95 13.82 15.56
C LEU A 461 5.45 13.62 15.79
N GLU A 462 6.30 13.82 14.77
CA GLU A 462 7.76 13.70 14.87
C GLU A 462 8.33 14.53 16.02
N GLU A 463 7.87 15.78 16.14
CA GLU A 463 8.36 16.70 17.15
C GLU A 463 7.80 16.40 18.55
N SER A 464 6.55 15.94 18.67
CA SER A 464 5.98 15.49 19.96
C SER A 464 6.72 14.27 20.49
N ALA A 465 7.10 13.34 19.61
CA ALA A 465 7.86 12.14 19.96
C ALA A 465 9.20 12.51 20.62
N ALA A 466 9.86 13.58 20.15
CA ALA A 466 11.08 14.11 20.77
C ALA A 466 10.83 14.71 22.17
N GLY A 467 9.59 15.15 22.46
CA GLY A 467 9.14 15.62 23.76
C GLY A 467 8.63 14.52 24.71
N GLY A 468 8.66 13.24 24.30
CA GLY A 468 8.29 12.11 25.14
C GLY A 468 6.80 11.72 25.13
N GLU A 469 5.98 12.25 24.21
CA GLU A 469 4.57 11.89 24.01
C GLU A 469 4.27 11.82 22.50
N LEU A 470 3.46 10.86 22.06
CA LEU A 470 2.96 10.85 20.68
C LEU A 470 1.63 11.58 20.59
N HIS A 471 1.66 12.81 20.07
CA HIS A 471 0.47 13.64 19.93
C HIS A 471 -0.10 13.58 18.50
N TYR A 472 -1.34 13.10 18.39
CA TYR A 472 -2.07 12.93 17.14
C TYR A 472 -3.26 13.92 17.05
N PRO A 473 -3.09 15.11 16.44
CA PRO A 473 -4.17 16.06 16.26
C PRO A 473 -5.02 15.71 15.02
N LEU A 474 -6.11 14.97 15.21
CA LEU A 474 -6.92 14.36 14.14
C LEU A 474 -8.00 15.27 13.50
N THR A 475 -8.19 16.48 14.04
CA THR A 475 -9.16 17.48 13.55
C THR A 475 -8.45 18.79 13.24
N ALA A 476 -9.08 19.67 12.46
CA ALA A 476 -8.52 20.99 12.18
C ALA A 476 -8.35 21.82 13.47
N TRP A 477 -9.31 21.68 14.39
CA TRP A 477 -9.28 22.31 15.70
C TRP A 477 -8.16 21.77 16.60
N ALA A 478 -8.00 20.44 16.69
CA ALA A 478 -6.87 19.83 17.39
C ALA A 478 -5.53 20.26 16.80
N LEU A 479 -5.45 20.33 15.47
CA LEU A 479 -4.24 20.76 14.78
C LEU A 479 -3.91 22.22 15.10
N GLN A 480 -4.90 23.10 15.11
CA GLN A 480 -4.74 24.49 15.51
C GLN A 480 -4.29 24.62 16.98
N ARG A 481 -4.90 23.87 17.91
CA ARG A 481 -4.49 23.86 19.33
C ARG A 481 -3.05 23.39 19.50
N ALA A 482 -2.68 22.31 18.83
CA ALA A 482 -1.32 21.76 18.89
C ALA A 482 -0.27 22.76 18.38
N LEU A 483 -0.60 23.52 17.34
CA LEU A 483 0.26 24.58 16.81
C LEU A 483 0.32 25.80 17.74
N GLN A 484 -0.79 26.20 18.36
CA GLN A 484 -0.84 27.33 19.31
C GLN A 484 -0.11 27.06 20.62
N GLY A 485 -0.10 25.81 21.09
CA GLY A 485 0.60 25.40 22.32
C GLY A 485 2.13 25.45 22.22
N ARG A 486 2.66 25.68 21.01
CA ARG A 486 4.10 25.89 20.80
C ARG A 486 4.36 27.37 20.95
N ASN A 487 5.35 27.75 21.77
CA ASN A 487 5.71 29.13 22.15
C ASN A 487 6.09 30.08 20.98
N GLY A 488 5.79 29.75 19.73
CA GLY A 488 5.74 30.67 18.60
C GLY A 488 4.33 30.66 18.03
N ALA A 489 3.74 31.84 17.84
CA ALA A 489 2.45 31.94 17.16
C ALA A 489 2.52 31.14 15.86
N ALA A 490 1.66 30.10 15.75
CA ALA A 490 1.42 29.44 14.47
C ALA A 490 1.21 30.57 13.45
N PRO A 491 1.93 30.58 12.32
CA PRO A 491 1.80 31.69 11.37
C PRO A 491 0.32 31.88 11.09
N GLU A 492 -0.17 33.12 11.17
CA GLU A 492 -1.59 33.43 10.97
C GLU A 492 -2.13 32.81 9.66
N ALA A 493 -1.24 32.66 8.67
CA ALA A 493 -1.47 31.93 7.43
C ALA A 493 -1.92 30.47 7.65
N VAL A 494 -1.29 29.70 8.54
CA VAL A 494 -1.68 28.30 8.85
C VAL A 494 -3.05 28.27 9.51
N THR A 495 -3.32 29.14 10.48
CA THR A 495 -4.65 29.22 11.12
C THR A 495 -5.74 29.57 10.11
N ARG A 496 -5.50 30.54 9.23
CA ARG A 496 -6.44 30.92 8.16
C ARG A 496 -6.68 29.78 7.16
N LEU A 497 -5.69 28.92 6.91
CA LEU A 497 -5.84 27.75 6.03
C LEU A 497 -6.60 26.59 6.68
N LEU A 498 -6.50 26.43 8.01
CA LEU A 498 -7.17 25.36 8.73
C LEU A 498 -8.62 25.71 9.11
N SER A 499 -8.96 26.99 9.23
CA SER A 499 -10.31 27.43 9.63
C SER A 499 -11.43 26.87 8.73
N PRO A 500 -11.31 26.87 7.39
CA PRO A 500 -12.36 26.31 6.53
C PRO A 500 -12.51 24.78 6.65
N LEU A 501 -11.40 24.06 6.90
CA LEU A 501 -11.44 22.63 7.21
C LEU A 501 -12.17 22.38 8.55
N ALA A 502 -12.06 23.29 9.50
CA ALA A 502 -12.77 23.19 10.77
C ALA A 502 -14.29 23.34 10.60
N GLU A 503 -14.72 24.14 9.63
CA GLU A 503 -16.12 24.41 9.32
C GLU A 503 -16.74 23.38 8.36
N GLY A 504 -15.96 22.40 7.88
CA GLY A 504 -16.44 21.39 6.93
C GLY A 504 -16.62 21.92 5.50
N PHE A 505 -16.09 23.11 5.20
CA PHE A 505 -16.08 23.65 3.86
C PHE A 505 -14.86 23.11 3.09
N ASP A 506 -15.08 22.07 2.27
CA ASP A 506 -14.14 21.75 1.18
C ASP A 506 -14.06 22.90 0.16
N GLN A 507 -15.03 23.83 0.18
CA GLN A 507 -15.14 24.95 -0.75
C GLN A 507 -14.49 26.26 -0.25
N ALA A 508 -13.42 26.19 0.52
CA ALA A 508 -12.67 27.37 0.93
C ALA A 508 -12.06 28.13 -0.27
N ASN A 509 -12.12 29.46 -0.24
CA ASN A 509 -11.48 30.31 -1.24
C ASN A 509 -9.97 30.01 -1.34
N HIS A 510 -9.54 29.68 -2.56
CA HIS A 510 -8.15 29.50 -2.94
C HIS A 510 -7.27 30.67 -2.50
N ASN A 511 -6.37 30.42 -1.54
CA ASN A 511 -5.27 31.35 -1.25
C ASN A 511 -3.91 30.66 -1.41
N PRO A 512 -3.39 30.57 -2.65
CA PRO A 512 -2.09 29.97 -2.93
C PRO A 512 -0.93 30.61 -2.17
N ALA A 513 -1.03 31.91 -1.83
CA ALA A 513 0.00 32.61 -1.05
C ALA A 513 0.04 32.12 0.40
N ALA A 514 -1.12 31.91 1.02
CA ALA A 514 -1.18 31.31 2.35
C ALA A 514 -0.58 29.90 2.34
N ALA A 515 -0.91 29.07 1.33
CA ALA A 515 -0.37 27.72 1.20
C ALA A 515 1.17 27.72 1.07
N ARG A 516 1.73 28.64 0.26
CA ARG A 516 3.19 28.81 0.17
C ARG A 516 3.83 29.25 1.48
N ASN A 517 3.21 30.18 2.21
CA ASN A 517 3.72 30.61 3.52
C ASN A 517 3.68 29.46 4.54
N ALA A 518 2.64 28.62 4.50
CA ALA A 518 2.58 27.41 5.32
C ALA A 518 3.67 26.39 4.93
N LEU A 519 3.98 26.27 3.63
CA LEU A 519 5.08 25.43 3.15
C LEU A 519 6.45 25.91 3.64
N GLN A 520 6.68 27.22 3.69
CA GLN A 520 7.92 27.78 4.27
C GLN A 520 8.06 27.45 5.76
N TRP A 521 6.96 27.23 6.48
CA TRP A 521 7.01 26.74 7.84
C TRP A 521 7.35 25.25 7.89
N LEU A 522 6.78 24.45 6.98
CA LEU A 522 6.97 22.99 6.88
C LEU A 522 8.37 22.58 6.44
N VAL A 523 9.02 23.34 5.56
CA VAL A 523 10.37 23.07 5.08
C VAL A 523 11.33 23.91 5.91
N PRO A 524 12.17 23.31 6.79
CA PRO A 524 13.24 24.05 7.45
C PRO A 524 14.08 24.77 6.39
N ALA A 525 14.46 26.03 6.63
CA ALA A 525 15.40 26.71 5.73
C ALA A 525 16.67 25.84 5.62
N GLN A 526 16.90 25.27 4.44
CA GLN A 526 18.06 24.43 4.15
C GLN A 526 19.33 25.25 4.05
#